data_AF-A0A655FYU1-F1
#
_entry.id   AF-A0A655FYU1-F1
#
_cell.length_a   1.000
_cell.length_b   1.000
_cell.length_c   1.000
_cell.angle_alpha   90.00
_cell.angle_beta   90.00
_cell.angle_gamma   90.00
#
_symmetry.space_group_name_H-M   'P 1'
#
loop_
_entity.id
_entity.type
_entity.pdbx_description
1 polymer ?
#
loop_
_entity_poly.entity_id
_entity_poly.type
_entity_poly.pdbx_seq_one_letter_code
_entity_poly.pdbx_strand_id
1 'polypeptide(L)'
;MLFPQITNIFGYRQDPLKWHPNGLAIDVMIPNHHSDEGIQLGNQVAGLALANAKRWGVLHVIWRQGYYPGIGAPSWTADYGSETLNHYDHVHIATDGGGYPTGRETYYVGSMSPTPPE
;
A
#
# COMPACT_ATOMS: atom_id res chain seq x y z
N MET A 1 13.07 11.12 5.68
CA MET A 1 12.28 10.09 4.99
C MET A 1 12.21 8.82 5.84
N LEU A 2 11.02 8.21 5.98
CA LEU A 2 10.80 7.02 6.81
C LEU A 2 11.22 5.69 6.13
N PHE A 3 11.10 5.59 4.81
CA PHE A 3 11.40 4.37 4.04
C PHE A 3 12.22 4.67 2.77
N PRO A 4 13.50 5.06 2.88
CA PRO A 4 14.33 5.36 1.71
C PRO A 4 14.56 4.17 0.76
N GLN A 5 14.32 2.93 1.23
CA GLN A 5 14.44 1.71 0.43
C GLN A 5 13.28 1.51 -0.54
N ILE A 6 12.13 2.17 -0.31
CA ILE A 6 10.95 2.07 -1.16
C ILE A 6 11.11 3.06 -2.30
N THR A 7 11.48 2.54 -3.47
CA THR A 7 11.71 3.35 -4.68
C THR A 7 10.58 3.23 -5.69
N ASN A 8 9.75 2.18 -5.59
CA ASN A 8 8.68 1.88 -6.54
C ASN A 8 7.34 1.72 -5.79
N ILE A 9 6.36 2.52 -6.20
CA ILE A 9 4.97 2.39 -5.77
C ILE A 9 4.11 2.39 -7.02
N PHE A 10 3.34 1.32 -7.24
CA PHE A 10 2.36 1.27 -8.32
C PHE A 10 1.00 1.72 -7.81
N GLY A 11 0.22 2.36 -8.67
CA GLY A 11 -1.11 2.86 -8.33
C GLY A 11 -2.12 2.41 -9.37
N TYR A 12 -2.57 3.35 -10.22
CA TYR A 12 -3.55 3.07 -11.25
C TYR A 12 -3.08 1.98 -12.24
N ARG A 13 -3.96 1.01 -12.45
CA ARG A 13 -3.92 0.03 -13.55
C ARG A 13 -5.32 -0.54 -13.77
N GLN A 14 -5.55 -1.12 -14.94
CA GLN A 14 -6.77 -1.87 -15.23
C GLN A 14 -6.72 -3.22 -14.53
N ASP A 15 -7.66 -3.44 -13.61
CA ASP A 15 -7.80 -4.64 -12.79
C ASP A 15 -9.30 -5.05 -12.71
N PRO A 16 -9.62 -6.33 -12.41
CA PRO A 16 -11.01 -6.76 -12.24
C PRO A 16 -11.73 -6.12 -11.04
N LEU A 17 -10.98 -5.63 -10.05
CA LEU A 17 -11.51 -5.02 -8.84
C LEU A 17 -11.40 -3.50 -8.92
N LYS A 18 -12.36 -2.80 -8.28
CA LYS A 18 -12.53 -1.35 -8.44
C LYS A 18 -11.40 -0.46 -7.93
N TRP A 19 -10.48 -0.97 -7.08
CA TRP A 19 -9.56 -0.08 -6.36
C TRP A 19 -8.47 0.52 -7.23
N HIS A 20 -7.63 -0.29 -7.90
CA HIS A 20 -6.62 0.22 -8.82
C HIS A 20 -7.20 1.04 -9.99
N PRO A 21 -8.27 0.59 -10.68
CA PRO A 21 -8.84 1.33 -11.82
C PRO A 21 -9.38 2.71 -11.43
N ASN A 22 -9.75 2.91 -10.17
CA ASN A 22 -10.27 4.19 -9.67
C ASN A 22 -9.21 5.00 -8.90
N GLY A 23 -7.95 4.56 -8.86
CA GLY A 23 -6.87 5.22 -8.11
C GLY A 23 -7.04 5.17 -6.59
N LEU A 24 -7.75 4.17 -6.07
CA LEU A 24 -8.05 3.98 -4.65
C LEU A 24 -7.10 2.99 -3.96
N ALA A 25 -6.13 2.44 -4.68
CA ALA A 25 -5.14 1.53 -4.14
C ALA A 25 -3.73 1.81 -4.66
N ILE A 26 -2.76 1.45 -3.83
CA ILE A 26 -1.34 1.42 -4.16
C ILE A 26 -0.74 0.07 -3.79
N ASP A 27 0.24 -0.35 -4.58
CA ASP A 27 1.14 -1.47 -4.26
C ASP A 27 2.52 -0.90 -3.96
N VAL A 28 2.92 -0.99 -2.70
CA VAL A 28 4.24 -0.57 -2.24
C VAL A 28 5.20 -1.73 -2.40
N MET A 29 6.09 -1.63 -3.39
CA MET A 29 7.00 -2.73 -3.72
C MET A 29 8.07 -2.89 -2.66
N ILE A 30 8.27 -4.12 -2.19
CA ILE A 30 9.24 -4.44 -1.15
C ILE A 30 10.51 -5.01 -1.80
N PRO A 31 11.66 -4.31 -1.73
CA PRO A 31 12.91 -4.87 -2.24
C PRO A 31 13.35 -6.06 -1.38
N ASN A 32 13.96 -7.07 -2.02
CA ASN A 32 14.44 -8.29 -1.36
C ASN A 32 13.38 -8.93 -0.44
N HIS A 33 12.14 -9.03 -0.91
CA HIS A 33 10.96 -9.44 -0.11
C HIS A 33 11.00 -10.86 0.47
N HIS A 34 12.02 -11.65 0.11
CA HIS A 34 12.32 -12.96 0.72
C HIS A 34 13.27 -12.88 1.91
N SER A 35 14.01 -11.78 2.06
CA SER A 35 14.95 -11.59 3.18
C SER A 35 14.20 -11.16 4.44
N ASP A 36 14.81 -11.40 5.60
CA ASP A 36 14.27 -10.97 6.88
C ASP A 36 14.11 -9.44 6.93
N GLU A 37 15.04 -8.70 6.34
CA GLU A 37 14.98 -7.23 6.23
C GLU A 37 13.83 -6.78 5.32
N GLY A 38 13.62 -7.45 4.18
CA GLY A 38 12.50 -7.16 3.28
C GLY A 38 11.16 -7.44 3.96
N ILE A 39 11.04 -8.58 4.64
CA ILE A 39 9.85 -8.93 5.42
C ILE A 39 9.60 -7.89 6.52
N GLN A 40 10.64 -7.49 7.26
CA GLN A 40 10.53 -6.47 8.29
C GLN A 40 10.12 -5.11 7.72
N LEU A 41 10.66 -4.71 6.57
CA LEU A 41 10.29 -3.50 5.87
C LEU A 41 8.80 -3.53 5.46
N GLY A 42 8.34 -4.62 4.84
CA GLY A 42 6.93 -4.81 4.49
C GLY A 42 6.01 -4.75 5.71
N ASN A 43 6.42 -5.38 6.82
CA ASN A 43 5.69 -5.31 8.09
C ASN A 43 5.57 -3.88 8.63
N GLN A 44 6.65 -3.07 8.53
CA GLN A 44 6.64 -1.67 8.96
C GLN A 44 5.73 -0.81 8.08
N VAL A 45 5.75 -1.01 6.76
CA VAL A 45 4.87 -0.30 5.81
C VAL A 45 3.40 -0.64 6.08
N ALA A 46 3.07 -1.94 6.19
CA ALA A 46 1.72 -2.40 6.51
C ALA A 46 1.24 -1.86 7.87
N GLY A 47 2.11 -1.93 8.89
CA GLY A 47 1.83 -1.41 10.23
C GLY A 47 1.60 0.10 10.25
N LEU A 48 2.36 0.88 9.48
CA LEU A 48 2.16 2.33 9.37
C LEU A 48 0.78 2.66 8.76
N ALA A 49 0.41 1.96 7.69
CA ALA A 49 -0.89 2.14 7.04
C ALA A 49 -2.04 1.81 8.00
N LEU A 50 -1.97 0.67 8.69
CA LEU A 50 -2.97 0.25 9.66
C LEU A 50 -3.05 1.19 10.87
N ALA A 51 -1.91 1.64 11.41
CA ALA A 51 -1.88 2.60 12.52
C ALA A 51 -2.51 3.95 12.18
N ASN A 52 -2.57 4.30 10.89
CA ASN A 52 -3.21 5.52 10.39
C ASN A 52 -4.55 5.25 9.69
N ALA A 53 -5.11 4.05 9.80
CA ALA A 53 -6.23 3.61 8.96
C ALA A 53 -7.41 4.59 8.97
N LYS A 54 -7.84 5.05 10.14
CA LYS A 54 -8.91 6.05 10.27
C LYS A 54 -8.55 7.41 9.66
N ARG A 55 -7.30 7.85 9.79
CA ARG A 55 -6.84 9.16 9.30
C ARG A 55 -6.71 9.17 7.78
N TRP A 56 -6.28 8.06 7.19
CA TRP A 56 -6.02 7.94 5.76
C TRP A 56 -7.17 7.26 4.98
N GLY A 57 -8.24 6.85 5.67
CA GLY A 57 -9.34 6.15 5.02
C GLY A 57 -8.96 4.75 4.52
N VAL A 58 -8.01 4.05 5.19
CA VAL A 58 -7.59 2.71 4.77
C VAL A 58 -8.74 1.72 4.98
N LEU A 59 -9.17 1.10 3.89
CA LEU A 59 -10.17 0.03 3.89
C LEU A 59 -9.53 -1.30 4.29
N HIS A 60 -8.39 -1.63 3.69
CA HIS A 60 -7.63 -2.81 4.02
C HIS A 60 -6.19 -2.72 3.54
N VAL A 61 -5.34 -3.55 4.14
CA VAL A 61 -3.97 -3.82 3.73
C VAL A 61 -3.84 -5.31 3.47
N ILE A 62 -3.12 -5.70 2.41
CA ILE A 62 -2.77 -7.10 2.17
C ILE A 62 -1.25 -7.21 2.11
N TRP A 63 -0.71 -8.13 2.91
CA TRP A 63 0.73 -8.43 2.95
C TRP A 63 0.94 -9.91 3.26
N ARG A 64 1.63 -10.62 2.36
CA ARG A 64 1.96 -12.06 2.46
C ARG A 64 0.72 -12.90 2.83
N GLN A 65 -0.33 -12.77 2.04
CA GLN A 65 -1.67 -13.36 2.23
C GLN A 65 -2.43 -12.93 3.50
N GLY A 66 -1.81 -12.16 4.40
CA GLY A 66 -2.52 -11.54 5.51
C GLY A 66 -3.43 -10.45 4.97
N TYR A 67 -4.75 -10.61 5.17
CA TYR A 67 -5.75 -9.59 4.89
C TYR A 67 -6.08 -8.85 6.20
N TYR A 68 -5.76 -7.57 6.23
CA TYR A 68 -5.93 -6.71 7.39
C TYR A 68 -6.97 -5.62 7.06
N PRO A 69 -8.24 -5.77 7.47
CA PRO A 69 -9.19 -4.68 7.32
C PRO A 69 -8.76 -3.49 8.19
N GLY A 70 -8.98 -2.26 7.70
CA GLY A 70 -8.67 -1.04 8.46
C GLY A 70 -9.45 -0.96 9.78
N ILE A 71 -10.63 -1.58 9.82
CA ILE A 71 -11.43 -1.83 11.03
C ILE A 71 -11.89 -3.29 11.00
N GLY A 72 -11.50 -4.09 11.99
CA GLY A 72 -11.95 -5.47 12.14
C GLY A 72 -10.82 -6.44 12.47
N ALA A 73 -11.15 -7.73 12.53
CA ALA A 73 -10.19 -8.79 12.75
C ALA A 73 -9.50 -9.20 11.42
N PRO A 74 -8.21 -9.53 11.43
CA PRO A 74 -7.51 -10.00 10.24
C PRO A 74 -7.95 -11.41 9.83
N SER A 75 -7.75 -11.73 8.56
CA SER A 75 -7.98 -13.05 7.98
C SER A 75 -6.87 -13.40 6.99
N TRP A 76 -6.89 -14.62 6.45
CA TRP A 76 -5.96 -15.05 5.40
C TRP A 76 -6.66 -15.10 4.05
N THR A 77 -6.00 -14.67 2.98
CA THR A 77 -6.45 -14.88 1.60
C THR A 77 -6.17 -16.32 1.16
N ALA A 78 -6.78 -16.75 0.06
CA ALA A 78 -6.39 -17.99 -0.60
C ALA A 78 -4.97 -17.88 -1.19
N ASP A 79 -4.41 -19.02 -1.58
CA ASP A 79 -3.23 -19.08 -2.44
C ASP A 79 -3.69 -19.01 -3.91
N TYR A 80 -3.20 -18.00 -4.62
CA TYR A 80 -3.52 -17.71 -6.01
C TYR A 80 -2.40 -18.12 -6.98
N GLY A 81 -1.37 -18.83 -6.50
CA GLY A 81 -0.37 -19.50 -7.32
C GLY A 81 0.80 -18.64 -7.78
N SER A 82 0.94 -17.40 -7.29
CA SER A 82 2.13 -16.58 -7.53
C SER A 82 2.41 -15.63 -6.37
N GLU A 83 3.67 -15.23 -6.21
CA GLU A 83 4.08 -14.29 -5.15
C GLU A 83 3.34 -12.97 -5.25
N THR A 84 3.21 -12.42 -6.46
CA THR A 84 2.48 -11.17 -6.68
C THR A 84 1.00 -11.32 -6.32
N LEU A 85 0.31 -12.37 -6.77
CA LEU A 85 -1.10 -12.55 -6.42
C LEU A 85 -1.30 -12.82 -4.91
N ASN A 86 -0.31 -13.42 -4.27
CA ASN A 86 -0.28 -13.68 -2.83
C ASN A 86 0.27 -12.51 -2.00
N HIS A 87 0.61 -11.38 -2.64
CA HIS A 87 1.13 -10.17 -1.99
C HIS A 87 2.43 -10.42 -1.21
N TYR A 88 3.31 -11.28 -1.74
CA TYR A 88 4.61 -11.56 -1.11
C TYR A 88 5.69 -10.55 -1.49
N ASP A 89 5.56 -9.87 -2.62
CA ASP A 89 6.53 -8.91 -3.17
C ASP A 89 6.11 -7.43 -2.98
N HIS A 90 4.87 -7.17 -2.56
CA HIS A 90 4.36 -5.83 -2.29
C HIS A 90 3.32 -5.79 -1.17
N VAL A 91 3.24 -4.65 -0.49
CA VAL A 91 2.13 -4.31 0.41
C VAL A 91 1.04 -3.61 -0.40
N HIS A 92 -0.13 -4.23 -0.51
CA HIS A 92 -1.30 -3.60 -1.13
C HIS A 92 -2.07 -2.79 -0.08
N ILE A 93 -2.43 -1.55 -0.40
CA ILE A 93 -3.19 -0.67 0.49
C ILE A 93 -4.36 -0.08 -0.31
N ALA A 94 -5.59 -0.37 0.13
CA ALA A 94 -6.80 0.18 -0.45
C ALA A 94 -7.46 1.19 0.48
N THR A 95 -8.07 2.23 -0.08
CA THR A 95 -8.66 3.37 0.64
C THR A 95 -10.11 3.64 0.23
N ASP A 96 -10.89 4.29 1.11
CA ASP A 96 -12.29 4.67 0.89
C ASP A 96 -12.46 6.05 0.22
N GLY A 97 -11.36 6.76 0.06
CA GLY A 97 -11.24 8.04 -0.63
C GLY A 97 -9.81 8.24 -1.13
N GLY A 98 -9.64 9.16 -2.08
CA GLY A 98 -8.48 9.19 -2.95
C GLY A 98 -8.94 9.06 -4.40
N GLY A 99 -8.02 8.75 -5.31
CA GLY A 99 -8.28 8.69 -6.75
C GLY A 99 -7.49 9.72 -7.53
N TYR A 100 -7.92 9.99 -8.77
CA TYR A 100 -7.29 11.00 -9.59
C TYR A 100 -7.30 12.37 -8.88
N PRO A 101 -6.18 13.10 -8.89
CA PRO A 101 -6.14 14.45 -8.36
C PRO A 101 -7.22 15.30 -9.02
N THR A 102 -8.07 15.89 -8.20
CA THR A 102 -9.10 16.86 -8.57
C THR A 102 -8.58 18.29 -8.52
N GLY A 103 -7.35 18.49 -8.06
CA GLY A 103 -6.71 19.79 -7.86
C GLY A 103 -7.05 20.43 -6.51
N ARG A 104 -7.69 19.69 -5.60
CA ARG A 104 -8.06 20.15 -4.25
C ARG A 104 -7.43 19.29 -3.14
N GLU A 105 -6.55 18.38 -3.51
CA GLU A 105 -5.85 17.50 -2.59
C GLU A 105 -4.87 18.31 -1.72
N THR A 106 -4.80 17.97 -0.43
CA THR A 106 -3.75 18.48 0.46
C THR A 106 -2.69 17.40 0.62
N TYR A 107 -1.51 17.64 0.05
CA TYR A 107 -0.37 16.73 0.18
C TYR A 107 0.40 17.04 1.45
N TYR A 108 0.44 16.08 2.38
CA TYR A 108 1.25 16.18 3.59
C TYR A 108 2.67 15.69 3.30
N VAL A 109 3.49 16.52 2.68
CA VAL A 109 4.92 16.23 2.46
C VAL A 109 5.69 16.48 3.75
N GLY A 110 5.47 15.64 4.75
CA GLY A 110 6.30 15.62 5.95
C GLY A 110 7.67 15.04 5.59
N SER A 111 8.64 15.89 5.28
CA SER A 111 10.10 15.60 5.14
C SER A 111 10.68 15.23 3.76
N MET A 112 10.06 15.59 2.63
CA MET A 112 10.79 15.62 1.35
C MET A 112 10.94 17.06 0.87
N SER A 113 12.13 17.60 1.07
CA SER A 113 12.64 18.71 0.27
C SER A 113 13.55 18.10 -0.80
N PRO A 114 13.42 18.50 -2.09
CA PRO A 114 12.47 19.46 -2.63
C PRO A 114 11.15 18.82 -3.12
N THR A 115 10.17 19.67 -3.37
CA THR A 115 8.89 19.36 -4.04
C THR A 115 9.15 18.68 -5.40
N PRO A 116 8.37 17.65 -5.80
CA PRO A 116 8.43 17.12 -7.15
C PRO A 116 8.14 18.22 -8.20
N PRO A 117 8.82 18.21 -9.36
CA PRO A 117 8.52 19.15 -10.43
C PRO A 117 7.10 18.92 -10.99
N GLU A 118 6.50 20.01 -11.46
CA GLU A 118 5.19 20.06 -12.13
C GLU A 118 5.10 19.15 -13.35
#